data_AF-A0A7Y1XMP8-F1
#
_entry.id   AF-A0A7Y1XMP8-F1
#
_cell.length_a   1.000
_cell.length_b   1.000
_cell.length_c   1.000
_cell.angle_alpha   90.00
_cell.angle_beta   90.00
_cell.angle_gamma   90.00
#
_symmetry.space_group_name_H-M   'P 1'
#
loop_
_entity.id
_entity.type
_entity.pdbx_description
1 polymer ?
#
loop_
_entity_poly.entity_id
_entity_poly.type
_entity_poly.pdbx_seq_one_letter_code
_entity_poly.pdbx_strand_id
1 'polypeptide(L)'
;AGYLPAFYATYYILEYSKEHNIPMGKTYIKNFETDTIHIKRQLTFEQINKVLDTDDELLEFLNPQYKLNIIPYVKGKNYTLRLPKDLLGKFVSNEEQIYAFAEADDAKREKPLPKYFEPKNRIRYRVRNGDYLGKIAQRYGVTVSKLKRWNGLRSSRLRIGQRLTIYPRGFRASAKKKSSVKKVASNSNQKGNYTTYVVRKGDSLWTISQKFPKVSVSQLKKWNNIWSVKSLKPGTKLKIYKG
;
A
#
# COMPACT_ATOMS: atom_id res chain seq x y z
N ALA A 1 8.20 -4.22 49.80
CA ALA A 1 7.12 -4.69 50.69
C ALA A 1 5.75 -4.06 50.39
N GLY A 2 5.38 -3.84 49.11
CA GLY A 2 4.13 -3.14 48.75
C GLY A 2 2.95 -4.04 48.37
N TYR A 3 3.11 -5.37 48.43
CA TYR A 3 2.09 -6.29 47.92
C TYR A 3 0.89 -6.42 48.85
N LEU A 4 1.09 -6.33 50.18
CA LEU A 4 0.01 -6.49 51.15
C LEU A 4 -0.99 -5.33 51.08
N PRO A 5 -0.56 -4.05 51.07
CA PRO A 5 -1.49 -2.93 50.87
C PRO A 5 -2.18 -2.97 49.51
N ALA A 6 -1.47 -3.36 48.44
CA ALA A 6 -2.05 -3.49 47.11
C ALA A 6 -3.12 -4.60 47.08
N PHE A 7 -2.86 -5.75 47.74
CA PHE A 7 -3.83 -6.85 47.84
C PHE A 7 -5.08 -6.44 48.61
N TYR A 8 -4.92 -5.79 49.78
CA TYR A 8 -6.05 -5.26 50.55
C TYR A 8 -6.85 -4.22 49.78
N ALA A 9 -6.18 -3.31 49.08
CA ALA A 9 -6.86 -2.32 48.24
C ALA A 9 -7.64 -3.00 47.10
N THR A 10 -7.07 -4.03 46.48
CA THR A 10 -7.76 -4.78 45.41
C THR A 10 -8.98 -5.52 45.95
N TYR A 11 -8.86 -6.17 47.12
CA TYR A 11 -9.98 -6.85 47.79
C TYR A 11 -11.10 -5.88 48.15
N TYR A 12 -10.74 -4.73 48.75
CA TYR A 12 -11.70 -3.68 49.09
C TYR A 12 -12.43 -3.14 47.85
N ILE A 13 -11.71 -2.86 46.76
CA ILE A 13 -12.31 -2.39 45.50
C ILE A 13 -13.27 -3.43 44.92
N LEU A 14 -12.96 -4.72 45.01
CA LEU A 14 -13.83 -5.80 44.53
C LEU A 14 -15.10 -5.93 45.37
N GLU A 15 -14.97 -5.86 46.70
CA GLU A 15 -16.08 -6.01 47.64
C GLU A 15 -17.06 -4.82 47.57
N TYR A 16 -16.52 -3.59 47.57
CA TYR A 16 -17.30 -2.35 47.63
C TYR A 16 -17.49 -1.68 46.26
N SER A 17 -17.30 -2.43 45.17
CA SER A 17 -17.37 -1.88 43.80
C SER A 17 -18.73 -1.24 43.48
N LYS A 18 -19.82 -1.82 44.01
CA LYS A 18 -21.19 -1.33 43.84
C LYS A 18 -21.43 -0.02 44.57
N GLU A 19 -20.88 0.12 45.77
CA GLU A 19 -21.00 1.34 46.60
C GLU A 19 -20.20 2.50 46.02
N HIS A 20 -19.08 2.19 45.37
CA HIS A 20 -18.23 3.17 44.71
C HIS A 20 -18.59 3.43 43.23
N ASN A 21 -19.72 2.90 42.75
CA ASN A 21 -20.16 3.01 41.35
C ASN A 21 -19.07 2.64 40.33
N ILE A 22 -18.20 1.69 40.68
CA ILE A 22 -17.15 1.20 39.80
C ILE A 22 -17.84 0.25 38.81
N PRO A 23 -17.89 0.59 37.51
CA PRO A 23 -18.55 -0.26 36.52
C PRO A 23 -17.77 -1.57 36.41
N MET A 24 -18.37 -2.66 36.86
CA MET A 24 -17.85 -3.99 36.56
C MET A 24 -17.99 -4.19 35.06
N GLY A 25 -16.88 -4.36 34.35
CA GLY A 25 -16.90 -4.69 32.93
C GLY A 25 -17.80 -5.90 32.70
N LYS A 26 -18.66 -5.84 31.68
CA LYS A 26 -19.55 -6.96 31.35
C LYS A 26 -18.70 -8.23 31.22
N THR A 27 -19.04 -9.29 31.95
CA THR A 27 -18.36 -10.58 31.80
C THR A 27 -18.91 -11.22 30.52
N TYR A 28 -18.19 -11.04 29.42
CA TYR A 28 -18.79 -11.22 28.10
C TYR A 28 -19.21 -12.65 27.78
N ILE A 29 -18.64 -13.72 28.36
CA ILE A 29 -19.10 -15.13 28.27
C ILE A 29 -18.11 -16.03 29.03
N LYS A 30 -18.56 -17.18 29.56
CA LYS A 30 -17.65 -18.26 29.96
C LYS A 30 -17.14 -18.99 28.70
N ASN A 31 -15.83 -18.98 28.45
CA ASN A 31 -15.18 -19.38 27.17
C ASN A 31 -15.61 -20.71 26.52
N PHE A 32 -16.31 -21.61 27.22
CA PHE A 32 -16.62 -22.98 26.80
C PHE A 32 -17.89 -23.13 25.94
N GLU A 33 -18.65 -22.06 25.70
CA GLU A 33 -19.89 -22.09 24.89
C GLU A 33 -19.76 -21.32 23.56
N THR A 34 -18.55 -21.29 22.99
CA THR A 34 -18.32 -20.70 21.67
C THR A 34 -17.94 -21.77 20.66
N ASP A 35 -18.30 -21.53 19.40
CA ASP A 35 -17.93 -22.38 18.27
C ASP A 35 -17.58 -21.51 17.06
N THR A 36 -17.08 -22.14 16.00
CA THR A 36 -16.60 -21.46 14.79
C THR A 36 -17.38 -21.87 13.55
N ILE A 37 -17.78 -20.89 12.75
CA ILE A 37 -18.40 -21.11 11.44
C ILE A 37 -17.51 -20.59 10.31
N HIS A 38 -17.46 -21.32 9.20
CA HIS A 38 -16.76 -20.89 8.00
C HIS A 38 -17.61 -19.90 7.22
N ILE A 39 -16.99 -18.80 6.80
CA ILE A 39 -17.70 -17.78 6.04
C ILE A 39 -17.43 -17.97 4.55
N LYS A 40 -18.53 -17.99 3.78
CA LYS A 40 -18.49 -18.27 2.32
C LYS A 40 -18.31 -17.00 1.46
N ARG A 41 -18.36 -15.81 2.07
CA ARG A 41 -18.15 -14.51 1.42
C ARG A 41 -17.48 -13.49 2.35
N GLN A 42 -17.16 -12.31 1.81
CA GLN A 42 -16.71 -11.20 2.65
C GLN A 42 -17.90 -10.62 3.42
N LEU A 43 -17.70 -10.34 4.72
CA LEU A 43 -18.71 -9.75 5.62
C LEU A 43 -18.08 -8.72 6.55
N THR A 44 -18.88 -7.74 6.99
CA THR A 44 -18.54 -6.86 8.11
C THR A 44 -19.26 -7.29 9.38
N PHE A 45 -18.72 -6.95 10.55
CA PHE A 45 -19.40 -7.22 11.83
C PHE A 45 -20.74 -6.50 11.92
N GLU A 46 -20.80 -5.26 11.42
CA GLU A 46 -22.05 -4.49 11.35
C GLU A 46 -23.15 -5.23 10.57
N GLN A 47 -22.80 -5.89 9.45
CA GLN A 47 -23.76 -6.66 8.65
C GLN A 47 -24.28 -7.88 9.40
N ILE A 48 -23.41 -8.55 10.17
CA ILE A 48 -23.79 -9.72 10.98
C ILE A 48 -24.67 -9.28 12.15
N ASN A 49 -24.28 -8.21 12.84
CA ASN A 49 -24.99 -7.69 14.00
C ASN A 49 -26.40 -7.20 13.68
N LYS A 50 -26.62 -6.60 12.49
CA LYS A 50 -27.96 -6.18 12.06
C LYS A 50 -28.94 -7.33 11.83
N VAL A 51 -28.46 -8.55 11.58
CA VAL A 51 -29.32 -9.72 11.34
C VAL A 51 -29.43 -10.61 12.57
N LEU A 52 -28.39 -10.67 13.40
CA LEU A 52 -28.37 -11.49 14.61
C LEU A 52 -28.80 -10.74 15.88
N ASP A 53 -28.97 -9.42 15.80
CA ASP A 53 -29.23 -8.52 16.93
C ASP A 53 -28.16 -8.65 18.03
N THR A 54 -26.90 -8.50 17.63
CA THR A 54 -25.72 -8.69 18.50
C THR A 54 -24.85 -7.44 18.59
N ASP A 55 -23.90 -7.44 19.54
CA ASP A 55 -23.02 -6.31 19.83
C ASP A 55 -21.66 -6.42 19.10
N ASP A 56 -21.15 -5.29 18.59
CA ASP A 56 -19.83 -5.20 17.96
C ASP A 56 -18.73 -5.54 18.97
N GLU A 57 -18.86 -5.09 20.23
CA GLU A 57 -17.88 -5.36 21.29
C GLU A 57 -17.69 -6.87 21.51
N LEU A 58 -18.79 -7.62 21.48
CA LEU A 58 -18.77 -9.07 21.67
C LEU A 58 -18.08 -9.76 20.49
N LEU A 59 -18.40 -9.38 19.25
CA LEU A 59 -17.76 -9.96 18.08
C LEU A 59 -16.26 -9.65 18.01
N GLU A 60 -15.86 -8.42 18.35
CA GLU A 60 -14.45 -8.03 18.46
C GLU A 60 -13.71 -8.84 19.52
N PHE A 61 -14.31 -8.99 20.70
CA PHE A 61 -13.74 -9.76 21.81
C PHE A 61 -13.53 -11.23 21.42
N LEU A 62 -14.50 -11.85 20.75
CA LEU A 62 -14.42 -13.24 20.31
C LEU A 62 -13.52 -13.43 19.08
N ASN A 63 -13.30 -12.37 18.29
CA ASN A 63 -12.58 -12.43 17.02
C ASN A 63 -11.48 -11.35 16.89
N PRO A 64 -10.49 -11.32 17.80
CA PRO A 64 -9.43 -10.30 17.80
C PRO A 64 -8.54 -10.32 16.54
N GLN A 65 -8.65 -11.36 15.71
CA GLN A 65 -7.95 -11.45 14.42
C GLN A 65 -8.43 -10.43 13.39
N TYR A 66 -9.69 -9.98 13.45
CA TYR A 66 -10.29 -9.09 12.46
C TYR A 66 -10.24 -7.62 12.89
N LYS A 67 -9.03 -7.04 12.86
CA LYS A 67 -8.77 -5.64 13.31
C LYS A 67 -9.52 -4.53 12.58
N LEU A 68 -10.16 -4.84 11.45
CA LEU A 68 -10.94 -3.87 10.67
C LEU A 68 -12.44 -4.18 10.75
N ASN A 69 -12.86 -5.08 11.65
CA ASN A 69 -14.25 -5.57 11.78
C ASN A 69 -14.80 -6.10 10.44
N ILE A 70 -13.90 -6.61 9.60
CA ILE A 70 -14.17 -7.15 8.28
C ILE A 70 -13.53 -8.53 8.23
N ILE A 71 -14.34 -9.49 7.81
CA ILE A 71 -13.95 -10.86 7.60
C ILE A 71 -13.69 -11.03 6.11
N PRO A 72 -12.42 -11.13 5.69
CA PRO A 72 -12.09 -11.24 4.28
C PRO A 72 -12.51 -12.60 3.74
N TYR A 73 -12.73 -12.67 2.43
CA TYR A 73 -12.90 -13.92 1.72
C TYR A 73 -11.91 -14.00 0.56
N VAL A 74 -11.12 -15.07 0.54
CA VAL A 74 -10.14 -15.34 -0.52
C VAL A 74 -10.32 -16.78 -0.93
N LYS A 75 -10.53 -17.00 -2.23
CA LYS A 75 -10.69 -18.34 -2.79
C LYS A 75 -9.50 -19.23 -2.41
N GLY A 76 -9.78 -20.38 -1.78
CA GLY A 76 -8.77 -21.33 -1.31
C GLY A 76 -8.21 -21.06 0.08
N LYS A 77 -8.71 -20.05 0.80
CA LYS A 77 -8.44 -19.82 2.22
C LYS A 77 -9.71 -19.92 3.04
N ASN A 78 -9.56 -20.44 4.25
CA ASN A 78 -10.65 -20.60 5.20
C ASN A 78 -10.61 -19.45 6.19
N TYR A 79 -11.69 -18.68 6.23
CA TYR A 79 -11.92 -17.65 7.24
C TYR A 79 -13.11 -18.06 8.08
N THR A 80 -12.93 -17.98 9.39
CA THR A 80 -13.93 -18.44 10.36
C THR A 80 -14.36 -17.29 11.26
N LEU A 81 -15.62 -17.30 11.66
CA LEU A 81 -16.16 -16.43 12.68
C LEU A 81 -16.46 -17.25 13.93
N ARG A 82 -15.94 -16.81 15.06
CA ARG A 82 -16.26 -17.39 16.37
C ARG A 82 -17.50 -16.68 16.92
N LEU A 83 -18.50 -17.46 17.27
CA LEU A 83 -19.76 -17.00 17.87
C LEU A 83 -20.10 -17.83 19.11
N PRO A 84 -20.90 -17.28 20.04
CA PRO A 84 -21.57 -18.06 21.07
C PRO A 84 -22.53 -19.09 20.45
N LYS A 85 -22.71 -20.24 21.10
CA LYS A 85 -23.55 -21.34 20.62
C LYS A 85 -24.97 -20.90 20.27
N ASP A 86 -25.57 -20.05 21.09
CA ASP A 86 -26.94 -19.55 20.89
C ASP A 86 -27.09 -18.75 19.59
N LEU A 87 -26.05 -17.99 19.24
CA LEU A 87 -26.01 -17.15 18.04
C LEU A 87 -25.57 -17.95 16.80
N LEU A 88 -24.80 -19.02 16.99
CA LEU A 88 -24.40 -19.91 15.91
C LEU A 88 -25.62 -20.54 15.24
N GLY A 89 -26.59 -21.02 16.03
CA GLY A 89 -27.84 -21.58 15.50
C GLY A 89 -28.62 -20.57 14.64
N LYS A 90 -28.74 -19.34 15.12
CA LYS A 90 -29.38 -18.23 14.38
C LYS A 90 -28.61 -17.85 13.11
N PHE A 91 -27.28 -17.88 13.16
CA PHE A 91 -26.46 -17.63 11.98
C PHE A 91 -26.71 -18.68 10.91
N VAL A 92 -26.73 -19.97 11.28
CA VAL A 92 -26.94 -21.06 10.31
C VAL A 92 -28.34 -21.00 9.72
N SER A 93 -29.38 -20.75 10.53
CA SER A 93 -30.76 -20.64 10.02
C SER A 93 -30.94 -19.46 9.06
N ASN A 94 -30.21 -18.36 9.29
CA ASN A 94 -30.36 -17.11 8.53
C ASN A 94 -29.17 -16.85 7.59
N GLU A 95 -28.34 -17.86 7.29
CA GLU A 95 -27.07 -17.67 6.55
C GLU A 95 -27.31 -16.98 5.21
N GLU A 96 -28.33 -17.42 4.46
CA GLU A 96 -28.70 -16.83 3.17
C GLU A 96 -29.15 -15.37 3.30
N GLN A 97 -29.92 -15.06 4.34
CA GLN A 97 -30.41 -13.70 4.60
C GLN A 97 -29.27 -12.76 4.96
N ILE A 98 -28.30 -13.22 5.78
CA ILE A 98 -27.10 -12.45 6.14
C ILE A 98 -26.31 -12.12 4.86
N TYR A 99 -26.16 -13.09 3.97
CA TYR A 99 -25.38 -12.88 2.74
C TYR A 99 -26.11 -12.00 1.73
N ALA A 100 -27.42 -12.15 1.59
CA ALA A 100 -28.25 -11.29 0.75
C ALA A 100 -28.27 -9.84 1.27
N PHE A 101 -28.38 -9.65 2.59
CA PHE A 101 -28.28 -8.34 3.23
C PHE A 101 -26.91 -7.70 2.97
N ALA A 102 -25.83 -8.46 3.17
CA ALA A 102 -24.48 -7.97 2.92
C ALA A 102 -24.26 -7.56 1.46
N GLU A 103 -24.83 -8.29 0.50
CA GLU A 103 -24.78 -7.93 -0.92
C GLU A 103 -25.52 -6.64 -1.24
N ALA A 104 -26.74 -6.50 -0.73
CA ALA A 104 -27.55 -5.29 -0.92
C ALA A 104 -26.88 -4.06 -0.28
N ASP A 105 -26.28 -4.24 0.90
CA ASP A 105 -25.56 -3.20 1.63
C ASP A 105 -24.26 -2.80 0.90
N ASP A 106 -23.49 -3.77 0.41
CA ASP A 106 -22.29 -3.52 -0.42
C ASP A 106 -22.62 -2.79 -1.73
N ALA A 107 -23.75 -3.12 -2.37
CA ALA A 107 -24.20 -2.47 -3.60
C ALA A 107 -24.59 -0.99 -3.40
N LYS A 108 -25.08 -0.63 -2.21
CA LYS A 108 -25.43 0.76 -1.84
C LYS A 108 -24.22 1.61 -1.49
N ARG A 109 -23.05 1.00 -1.22
CA ARG A 109 -21.84 1.74 -0.81
C ARG A 109 -21.17 2.43 -2.00
N GLU A 110 -20.92 3.73 -1.85
CA GLU A 110 -20.13 4.50 -2.83
C GLU A 110 -18.64 4.10 -2.83
N LYS A 111 -18.10 3.74 -1.66
CA LYS A 111 -16.70 3.35 -1.49
C LYS A 111 -16.61 1.84 -1.23
N PRO A 112 -15.87 1.09 -2.06
CA PRO A 112 -15.73 -0.35 -1.85
C PRO A 112 -14.94 -0.64 -0.58
N LEU A 113 -15.31 -1.74 0.10
CA LEU A 113 -14.58 -2.22 1.26
C LEU A 113 -13.08 -2.49 0.92
N PRO A 114 -12.18 -2.33 1.90
CA PRO A 114 -10.77 -2.61 1.68
C PRO A 114 -10.58 -4.06 1.25
N LYS A 115 -10.03 -4.27 0.05
CA LYS A 115 -9.72 -5.61 -0.44
C LYS A 115 -8.52 -6.18 0.30
N TYR A 116 -8.62 -7.46 0.65
CA TYR A 116 -7.48 -8.20 1.20
C TYR A 116 -6.33 -8.23 0.18
N PHE A 117 -5.19 -7.66 0.56
CA PHE A 117 -3.98 -7.67 -0.25
C PHE A 117 -3.03 -8.72 0.31
N GLU A 118 -2.96 -9.88 -0.35
CA GLU A 118 -1.87 -10.80 -0.10
C GLU A 118 -0.57 -10.21 -0.61
N PRO A 119 0.46 -10.05 0.24
CA PRO A 119 1.77 -9.67 -0.23
C PRO A 119 2.46 -10.88 -0.88
N LYS A 120 1.96 -11.33 -2.03
CA LYS A 120 2.42 -12.54 -2.74
C LYS A 120 3.88 -12.44 -3.23
N ASN A 121 4.43 -11.23 -3.30
CA ASN A 121 5.73 -10.96 -3.90
C ASN A 121 6.78 -10.51 -2.87
N ARG A 122 7.02 -11.28 -1.82
CA ARG A 122 8.08 -10.93 -0.86
C ARG A 122 9.46 -11.03 -1.51
N ILE A 123 10.17 -9.92 -1.66
CA ILE A 123 11.56 -9.86 -2.12
C ILE A 123 12.48 -9.59 -0.92
N ARG A 124 13.57 -10.34 -0.83
CA ARG A 124 14.66 -10.10 0.15
C ARG A 124 15.80 -9.39 -0.56
N TYR A 125 15.96 -8.09 -0.29
CA TYR A 125 17.02 -7.25 -0.87
C TYR A 125 18.20 -7.12 0.08
N ARG A 126 19.44 -7.22 -0.43
CA ARG A 126 20.66 -6.93 0.33
C ARG A 126 21.13 -5.51 0.01
N VAL A 127 21.23 -4.66 1.03
CA VAL A 127 21.68 -3.27 0.91
C VAL A 127 23.12 -3.24 0.36
N ARG A 128 23.35 -2.42 -0.68
CA ARG A 128 24.67 -2.21 -1.29
C ARG A 128 25.23 -0.85 -0.91
N ASN A 129 26.51 -0.64 -1.18
CA ASN A 129 27.14 0.67 -0.98
C ASN A 129 26.42 1.74 -1.83
N GLY A 130 26.13 2.90 -1.23
CA GLY A 130 25.39 4.00 -1.88
C GLY A 130 23.87 3.79 -2.01
N ASP A 131 23.29 2.79 -1.34
CA ASP A 131 21.84 2.65 -1.23
C ASP A 131 21.28 3.43 -0.03
N TYR A 132 20.11 4.05 -0.23
CA TYR A 132 19.31 4.65 0.83
C TYR A 132 17.85 4.24 0.65
N LEU A 133 17.05 4.38 1.72
CA LEU A 133 15.66 3.91 1.72
C LEU A 133 14.82 4.47 0.57
N GLY A 134 14.99 5.75 0.22
CA GLY A 134 14.26 6.38 -0.89
C GLY A 134 14.53 5.73 -2.23
N LYS A 135 15.81 5.50 -2.57
CA LYS A 135 16.23 4.82 -3.82
C LYS A 135 15.70 3.39 -3.91
N ILE A 136 15.74 2.66 -2.80
CA ILE A 136 15.20 1.29 -2.72
C ILE A 136 13.68 1.33 -2.87
N ALA A 137 13.01 2.21 -2.13
CA ALA A 137 11.55 2.33 -2.14
C ALA A 137 11.03 2.68 -3.54
N GLN A 138 11.67 3.65 -4.21
CA GLN A 138 11.34 4.05 -5.58
C GLN A 138 11.55 2.89 -6.58
N ARG A 139 12.66 2.15 -6.47
CA ARG A 139 12.95 1.00 -7.34
C ARG A 139 11.86 -0.07 -7.29
N TYR A 140 11.25 -0.28 -6.13
CA TYR A 140 10.24 -1.31 -5.91
C TYR A 140 8.79 -0.77 -5.86
N GLY A 141 8.57 0.53 -6.15
CA GLY A 141 7.24 1.13 -6.14
C GLY A 141 6.56 1.17 -4.76
N VAL A 142 7.35 1.24 -3.69
CA VAL A 142 6.86 1.27 -2.30
C VAL A 142 7.18 2.61 -1.64
N THR A 143 6.49 2.95 -0.56
CA THR A 143 6.82 4.16 0.21
C THR A 143 7.88 3.83 1.26
N VAL A 144 8.70 4.82 1.62
CA VAL A 144 9.72 4.68 2.67
C VAL A 144 9.08 4.24 3.98
N SER A 145 7.92 4.79 4.35
CA SER A 145 7.18 4.42 5.56
C SER A 145 6.78 2.93 5.57
N LYS A 146 6.31 2.40 4.43
CA LYS A 146 5.98 0.97 4.29
C LYS A 146 7.24 0.12 4.42
N LEU A 147 8.33 0.50 3.74
CA LEU A 147 9.61 -0.21 3.79
C LEU A 147 10.19 -0.25 5.22
N LYS A 148 10.10 0.86 5.97
CA LYS A 148 10.49 0.93 7.38
C LYS A 148 9.63 0.01 8.24
N ARG A 149 8.30 0.08 8.10
CA ARG A 149 7.35 -0.75 8.87
C ARG A 149 7.58 -2.24 8.68
N TRP A 150 7.80 -2.70 7.45
CA TRP A 150 8.07 -4.11 7.16
C TRP A 150 9.38 -4.64 7.73
N ASN A 151 10.34 -3.75 8.00
CA ASN A 151 11.68 -4.09 8.47
C ASN A 151 11.96 -3.61 9.90
N GLY A 152 10.94 -3.12 10.62
CA GLY A 152 11.10 -2.60 11.99
C GLY A 152 12.07 -1.41 12.11
N LEU A 153 12.31 -0.66 11.03
CA LEU A 153 13.30 0.41 11.04
C LEU A 153 12.73 1.67 11.68
N ARG A 154 13.35 2.12 12.77
CA ARG A 154 13.01 3.40 13.41
C ARG A 154 13.61 4.60 12.65
N SER A 155 14.81 4.44 12.10
CA SER A 155 15.54 5.50 11.38
C SER A 155 15.70 5.22 9.88
N SER A 156 16.28 6.18 9.16
CA SER A 156 16.62 6.06 7.73
C SER A 156 18.02 5.49 7.47
N ARG A 157 18.80 5.23 8.52
CA ARG A 157 20.16 4.69 8.41
C ARG A 157 20.11 3.22 8.01
N LEU A 158 20.80 2.87 6.93
CA LEU A 158 20.96 1.49 6.46
C LEU A 158 22.40 1.05 6.65
N ARG A 159 22.60 -0.21 7.04
CA ARG A 159 23.93 -0.84 7.08
C ARG A 159 24.18 -1.59 5.78
N ILE A 160 25.39 -1.50 5.24
CA ILE A 160 25.79 -2.28 4.07
C ILE A 160 25.66 -3.76 4.40
N GLY A 161 25.07 -4.55 3.51
CA GLY A 161 24.80 -5.97 3.71
C GLY A 161 23.51 -6.29 4.48
N GLN A 162 22.83 -5.29 5.06
CA GLN A 162 21.55 -5.48 5.72
C GLN A 162 20.50 -6.07 4.74
N ARG A 163 19.73 -7.05 5.22
CA ARG A 163 18.65 -7.65 4.42
C ARG A 163 17.33 -6.94 4.70
N LEU A 164 16.69 -6.44 3.65
CA LEU A 164 15.38 -5.79 3.71
C LEU A 164 14.33 -6.68 3.06
N THR A 165 13.21 -6.85 3.74
CA THR A 165 11.98 -7.46 3.23
C THR A 165 11.16 -6.38 2.53
N ILE A 166 10.83 -6.62 1.26
CA ILE A 166 10.14 -5.66 0.40
C ILE A 166 8.94 -6.36 -0.23
N TYR A 167 7.79 -5.70 -0.18
CA TYR A 167 6.58 -6.14 -0.85
C TYR A 167 6.24 -5.15 -1.98
N PRO A 168 6.73 -5.38 -3.20
CA PRO A 168 6.51 -4.49 -4.33
C PRO A 168 5.02 -4.50 -4.70
N ARG A 169 4.48 -3.31 -4.99
CA ARG A 169 3.13 -3.18 -5.53
C ARG A 169 3.20 -3.43 -7.03
N GLY A 170 2.70 -4.59 -7.48
CA GLY A 170 2.39 -4.84 -8.89
C GLY A 170 3.54 -4.63 -9.89
N PHE A 171 4.78 -4.39 -9.43
CA PHE A 171 5.94 -4.41 -10.28
C PHE A 171 6.17 -5.89 -10.55
N ARG A 172 5.54 -6.38 -11.64
CA ARG A 172 6.20 -7.32 -12.52
C ARG A 172 7.60 -6.76 -12.60
N ALA A 173 8.54 -7.40 -11.91
CA ALA A 173 9.94 -7.26 -12.28
C ALA A 173 9.88 -7.28 -13.80
N SER A 174 10.41 -6.25 -14.45
CA SER A 174 10.83 -6.45 -15.81
C SER A 174 11.75 -7.66 -15.69
N ALA A 175 11.20 -8.86 -15.92
CA ALA A 175 11.93 -9.91 -16.55
C ALA A 175 12.60 -9.12 -17.66
N LYS A 176 13.92 -8.93 -17.51
CA LYS A 176 14.75 -8.69 -18.66
C LYS A 176 14.40 -9.86 -19.56
N LYS A 177 13.35 -9.70 -20.40
CA LYS A 177 13.48 -10.07 -21.78
C LYS A 177 14.81 -9.43 -22.12
N LYS A 178 15.83 -10.26 -22.27
CA LYS A 178 16.94 -9.94 -23.14
C LYS A 178 16.26 -9.58 -24.44
N SER A 179 15.89 -8.31 -24.60
CA SER A 179 15.63 -7.72 -25.88
C SER A 179 16.99 -7.81 -26.54
N SER A 180 17.20 -8.90 -27.27
CA SER A 180 18.11 -8.93 -28.39
C SER A 180 17.92 -7.58 -29.08
N VAL A 181 18.95 -6.75 -29.01
CA VAL A 181 19.00 -5.49 -29.74
C VAL A 181 19.10 -5.91 -31.22
N LYS A 182 17.97 -6.28 -31.82
CA LYS A 182 17.78 -6.06 -33.24
C LYS A 182 17.66 -4.55 -33.36
N LYS A 183 18.69 -3.93 -33.92
CA LYS A 183 18.64 -2.57 -34.45
C LYS A 183 17.44 -2.50 -35.39
N VAL A 184 16.31 -2.02 -34.87
CA VAL A 184 15.23 -1.53 -35.72
C VAL A 184 15.69 -0.15 -36.12
N ALA A 185 16.10 -0.04 -37.38
CA ALA A 185 16.34 1.24 -38.04
C ALA A 185 15.13 2.13 -37.74
N SER A 186 15.35 3.19 -36.98
CA SER A 186 14.37 4.25 -36.84
C SER A 186 14.16 4.85 -38.21
N ASN A 187 12.94 4.72 -38.74
CA ASN A 187 12.49 5.40 -39.94
C ASN A 187 13.04 6.82 -39.99
N SER A 188 13.94 7.01 -40.93
CA SER A 188 14.37 8.30 -41.44
C SER A 188 13.19 8.96 -42.13
N ASN A 189 12.29 9.57 -41.36
CA ASN A 189 11.52 10.66 -41.92
C ASN A 189 12.49 11.81 -42.18
N GLN A 190 12.53 12.20 -43.44
CA GLN A 190 13.53 13.01 -44.10
C GLN A 190 13.96 14.22 -43.24
N LYS A 191 15.18 14.13 -42.72
CA LYS A 191 15.88 15.27 -42.14
C LYS A 191 16.43 16.09 -43.31
N GLY A 192 15.72 17.16 -43.67
CA GLY A 192 16.15 18.11 -44.70
C GLY A 192 17.50 18.77 -44.39
N ASN A 193 17.94 19.66 -45.27
CA ASN A 193 19.20 20.39 -45.11
C ASN A 193 19.26 21.11 -43.75
N TYR A 194 20.37 20.92 -43.02
CA TYR A 194 20.61 21.56 -41.73
C TYR A 194 21.73 22.60 -41.82
N THR A 195 21.56 23.69 -41.07
CA THR A 195 22.62 24.67 -40.81
C THR A 195 23.25 24.37 -39.45
N THR A 196 24.57 24.56 -39.35
CA THR A 196 25.28 24.42 -38.06
C THR A 196 25.47 25.80 -37.43
N TYR A 197 25.00 25.97 -36.19
CA TYR A 197 25.20 27.19 -35.41
C TYR A 197 26.19 26.94 -34.28
N VAL A 198 27.20 27.81 -34.15
CA VAL A 198 28.16 27.77 -33.04
C VAL A 198 27.66 28.67 -31.91
N VAL A 199 27.42 28.06 -30.75
CA VAL A 199 26.94 28.75 -29.54
C VAL A 199 27.97 29.79 -29.09
N ARG A 200 27.56 31.06 -28.96
CA ARG A 200 28.43 32.13 -28.45
C ARG A 200 28.26 32.31 -26.94
N LYS A 201 29.20 33.00 -26.30
CA LYS A 201 29.12 33.34 -24.88
C LYS A 201 27.88 34.21 -24.63
N GLY A 202 26.95 33.73 -23.79
CA GLY A 202 25.66 34.38 -23.51
C GLY A 202 24.46 33.83 -24.28
N ASP A 203 24.65 32.92 -25.25
CA ASP A 203 23.54 32.27 -25.93
C ASP A 203 22.86 31.20 -25.04
N SER A 204 21.53 31.11 -25.15
CA SER A 204 20.70 30.06 -24.55
C SER A 204 19.92 29.35 -25.65
N LEU A 205 19.40 28.13 -25.40
CA LEU A 205 18.56 27.44 -26.39
C LEU A 205 17.34 28.27 -26.81
N TRP A 206 16.85 29.15 -25.93
CA TRP A 206 15.74 30.06 -26.19
C TRP A 206 16.17 31.23 -27.09
N THR A 207 17.29 31.91 -26.78
CA THR A 207 17.77 32.99 -27.65
C THR A 207 18.22 32.47 -29.01
N ILE A 208 18.75 31.24 -29.07
CA ILE A 208 19.08 30.58 -30.34
C ILE A 208 17.81 30.26 -31.11
N SER A 209 16.77 29.69 -30.48
CA SER A 209 15.53 29.38 -31.21
C SER A 209 14.88 30.62 -31.82
N GLN A 210 14.97 31.78 -31.15
CA GLN A 210 14.44 33.04 -31.68
C GLN A 210 15.21 33.57 -32.91
N LYS A 211 16.49 33.21 -33.07
CA LYS A 211 17.29 33.62 -34.24
C LYS A 211 16.91 32.86 -35.51
N PHE A 212 16.18 31.74 -35.40
CA PHE A 212 15.83 30.89 -36.54
C PHE A 212 14.31 30.82 -36.71
N PRO A 213 13.76 31.22 -37.87
CA PRO A 213 12.33 31.18 -38.10
C PRO A 213 11.81 29.74 -38.06
N LYS A 214 10.65 29.53 -37.43
CA LYS A 214 9.95 28.22 -37.30
C LYS A 214 10.70 27.13 -36.51
N VAL A 215 11.72 27.48 -35.72
CA VAL A 215 12.45 26.53 -34.88
C VAL A 215 12.09 26.72 -33.41
N SER A 216 11.53 25.69 -32.78
CA SER A 216 11.24 25.68 -31.34
C SER A 216 12.39 25.11 -30.50
N VAL A 217 12.44 25.51 -29.22
CA VAL A 217 13.39 24.93 -28.24
C VAL A 217 13.24 23.40 -28.17
N SER A 218 12.02 22.88 -28.25
CA SER A 218 11.77 21.43 -28.18
C SER A 218 12.37 20.68 -29.38
N GLN A 219 12.32 21.28 -30.57
CA GLN A 219 12.95 20.74 -31.79
C GLN A 219 14.47 20.79 -31.68
N LEU A 220 15.07 21.91 -31.24
CA LEU A 220 16.51 22.01 -31.03
C LEU A 220 17.04 20.95 -30.06
N LYS A 221 16.30 20.72 -28.97
CA LYS A 221 16.61 19.66 -27.99
C LYS A 221 16.57 18.27 -28.61
N LYS A 222 15.53 17.97 -29.40
CA LYS A 222 15.39 16.68 -30.11
C LYS A 222 16.47 16.46 -31.16
N TRP A 223 16.84 17.48 -31.91
CA TRP A 223 17.83 17.36 -32.99
C TRP A 223 19.26 17.17 -32.49
N ASN A 224 19.58 17.75 -31.34
CA ASN A 224 20.93 17.77 -30.77
C ASN A 224 21.08 16.90 -29.51
N ASN A 225 20.03 16.14 -29.13
CA ASN A 225 20.01 15.32 -27.93
C ASN A 225 20.36 16.10 -26.65
N ILE A 226 19.82 17.32 -26.52
CA ILE A 226 20.08 18.23 -25.40
C ILE A 226 18.86 18.25 -24.49
N TRP A 227 18.95 17.64 -23.31
CA TRP A 227 17.84 17.62 -22.34
C TRP A 227 18.09 18.46 -21.08
N SER A 228 19.30 19.03 -20.93
CA SER A 228 19.66 19.89 -19.81
C SER A 228 20.24 21.22 -20.27
N VAL A 229 19.96 22.29 -19.53
CA VAL A 229 20.52 23.63 -19.80
C VAL A 229 22.03 23.65 -19.52
N LYS A 230 22.52 22.79 -18.62
CA LYS A 230 23.95 22.69 -18.25
C LYS A 230 24.85 22.14 -19.36
N SER A 231 24.29 21.50 -20.39
CA SER A 231 25.07 20.94 -21.51
C SER A 231 25.34 21.94 -22.63
N LEU A 232 24.77 23.15 -22.58
CA LEU A 232 25.03 24.18 -23.57
C LEU A 232 26.25 25.01 -23.15
N LYS A 233 27.41 24.72 -23.75
CA LYS A 233 28.65 25.50 -23.54
C LYS A 233 28.95 26.40 -24.75
N PRO A 234 29.55 27.58 -24.57
CA PRO A 234 30.10 28.36 -25.68
C PRO A 234 31.04 27.49 -26.52
N GLY A 235 30.92 27.56 -27.85
CA GLY A 235 31.64 26.71 -28.81
C GLY A 235 30.91 25.43 -29.22
N THR A 236 29.79 25.08 -28.58
CA THR A 236 28.99 23.90 -28.97
C THR A 236 28.38 24.12 -30.36
N LYS A 237 28.53 23.14 -31.26
CA LYS A 237 27.92 23.14 -32.60
C LYS A 237 26.53 22.52 -32.54
N LEU A 238 25.49 23.29 -32.83
CA LEU A 238 24.11 22.82 -32.89
C LEU A 238 23.67 22.64 -34.35
N LYS A 239 23.06 21.50 -34.63
CA LYS A 239 22.35 21.21 -35.89
C LYS A 239 20.96 21.82 -35.84
N ILE A 240 20.65 22.67 -36.81
CA ILE A 240 19.38 23.37 -36.93
C ILE A 240 18.79 23.01 -38.29
N TYR A 241 17.71 22.25 -38.30
CA TYR A 241 17.03 21.87 -39.52
C TYR A 241 16.10 23.00 -39.94
N LYS A 242 16.10 23.35 -41.24
CA LYS A 242 15.07 24.23 -41.79
C LYS A 242 13.76 23.43 -41.86
N GLY A 243 12.72 23.95 -41.20
CA GLY A 243 11.36 23.42 -41.26
C GLY A 243 10.55 24.06 -42.37
#